data_AF-A0A161VH24-F1
#
_entry.id   AF-A0A161VH24-F1
#
_cell.length_a   1.000
_cell.length_b   1.000
_cell.length_c   1.000
_cell.angle_alpha   90.00
_cell.angle_beta   90.00
_cell.angle_gamma   90.00
#
_symmetry.space_group_name_H-M   'P 1'
#
loop_
_entity.id
_entity.type
_entity.pdbx_description
1 polymer ?
#
loop_
_entity_poly.entity_id
_entity_poly.type
_entity_poly.pdbx_seq_one_letter_code
_entity_poly.pdbx_strand_id
1 'polypeptide(L)'
;MLLTSKENIMNAKIVRDGDEWPSTRGIADKIKNWEVEKKVILPEDYKQFLTKYNGGHIYPLLFKSPVPEELWGAPDDDDVIFDPVFDWDYAIERSCDNFNDARRPKSSLPVGSDPGGLEVVISLEQKSLGKVYLIHFGVGPDDEEPVMRAYLLANSFREFVFEKLYENADKDGYDYWYRPGIEQHSVDLEF
;
A
#
# COMPACT_ATOMS: atom_id res chain seq x y z
N MET A 1 16.80 -1.17 34.16
CA MET A 1 17.42 -1.85 33.01
C MET A 1 16.26 -2.38 32.19
N LEU A 2 15.74 -1.56 31.26
CA LEU A 2 14.63 -1.95 30.40
C LEU A 2 15.22 -2.26 29.04
N LEU A 3 15.02 -3.51 28.64
CA LEU A 3 15.50 -4.10 27.40
C LEU A 3 15.03 -3.24 26.22
N THR A 4 16.00 -2.67 25.52
CA THR A 4 15.82 -2.17 24.15
C THR A 4 15.48 -3.36 23.27
N SER A 5 14.22 -3.50 22.86
CA SER A 5 13.84 -4.45 21.81
C SER A 5 14.31 -3.90 20.45
N LYS A 6 15.61 -4.01 20.21
CA LYS A 6 16.16 -4.15 18.85
C LYS A 6 16.09 -5.62 18.51
N GLU A 7 14.95 -6.12 18.07
CA GLU A 7 14.87 -7.48 17.53
C GLU A 7 13.64 -7.58 16.62
N ASN A 8 13.90 -8.01 15.38
CA ASN A 8 13.01 -8.10 14.21
C ASN A 8 12.79 -6.80 13.41
N ILE A 9 13.86 -6.23 12.87
CA ILE A 9 13.77 -5.77 11.47
C ILE A 9 13.75 -7.07 10.67
N MET A 10 12.56 -7.60 10.36
CA MET A 10 12.49 -8.51 9.22
C MET A 10 13.06 -7.72 8.04
N ASN A 11 14.09 -8.25 7.37
CA ASN A 11 14.59 -7.64 6.16
C ASN A 11 13.48 -7.75 5.13
N ALA A 12 12.68 -6.68 4.99
CA ALA A 12 11.63 -6.62 4.01
C ALA A 12 12.24 -6.89 2.64
N LYS A 13 11.52 -7.60 1.79
CA LYS A 13 11.93 -7.98 0.45
C LYS A 13 10.94 -7.45 -0.55
N ILE A 14 11.41 -7.30 -1.78
CA ILE A 14 10.56 -7.00 -2.90
C ILE A 14 10.95 -7.86 -4.09
N VAL A 15 9.94 -8.33 -4.81
CA VAL A 15 10.08 -9.09 -6.05
C VAL A 15 9.34 -8.35 -7.15
N ARG A 16 9.96 -8.33 -8.33
CA ARG A 16 9.41 -7.84 -9.59
C ARG A 16 8.15 -8.60 -10.02
N ASP A 17 7.28 -7.95 -10.77
CA ASP A 17 6.21 -8.63 -11.47
C ASP A 17 6.78 -9.38 -12.70
N GLY A 18 6.74 -10.71 -12.70
CA GLY A 18 7.29 -11.54 -13.78
C GLY A 18 8.83 -11.59 -13.89
N ASP A 19 9.35 -11.72 -15.12
CA ASP A 19 10.77 -11.94 -15.41
C ASP A 19 11.61 -10.64 -15.50
N GLU A 20 10.99 -9.47 -15.48
CA GLU A 20 11.65 -8.16 -15.60
C GLU A 20 11.09 -7.18 -14.55
N TRP A 21 11.93 -6.25 -14.07
CA TRP A 21 11.41 -5.16 -13.24
C TRP A 21 10.48 -4.29 -14.10
N PRO A 22 9.36 -3.79 -13.55
CA PRO A 22 8.65 -2.68 -14.17
C PRO A 22 9.67 -1.58 -14.48
N SER A 23 9.64 -1.04 -15.71
CA SER A 23 10.67 -0.09 -16.13
C SER A 23 10.72 1.13 -15.22
N THR A 24 11.76 1.24 -14.40
CA THR A 24 12.03 2.42 -13.57
C THR A 24 12.54 3.62 -14.37
N ARG A 25 12.93 3.39 -15.63
CA ARG A 25 13.44 4.42 -16.53
C ARG A 25 12.38 5.49 -16.78
N GLY A 26 12.70 6.73 -16.44
CA GLY A 26 11.85 7.89 -16.68
C GLY A 26 10.72 8.08 -15.66
N ILE A 27 10.59 7.21 -14.65
CA ILE A 27 9.56 7.36 -13.60
C ILE A 27 9.69 8.68 -12.86
N ALA A 28 10.92 9.08 -12.49
CA ALA A 28 11.16 10.37 -11.84
C ALA A 28 10.66 11.57 -12.68
N ASP A 29 10.85 11.53 -14.00
CA ASP A 29 10.37 12.57 -14.92
C ASP A 29 8.84 12.53 -15.07
N LYS A 30 8.25 11.33 -15.15
CA LYS A 30 6.79 11.16 -15.16
C LYS A 30 6.14 11.73 -13.90
N ILE A 31 6.67 11.39 -12.72
CA ILE A 31 6.20 11.91 -11.43
C ILE A 31 6.28 13.44 -11.41
N LYS A 32 7.45 13.99 -11.75
CA LYS A 32 7.66 15.45 -11.75
C LYS A 32 6.69 16.18 -12.68
N ASN A 33 6.46 15.65 -13.88
CA ASN A 33 5.52 16.23 -14.83
C ASN A 33 4.08 16.18 -14.30
N TRP A 34 3.69 15.05 -13.69
CA TRP A 34 2.37 14.88 -13.11
C TRP A 34 2.14 15.80 -11.89
N GLU A 35 3.12 15.96 -11.00
CA GLU A 35 3.05 16.90 -9.87
C GLU A 35 2.79 18.34 -10.36
N VAL A 36 3.47 18.76 -11.43
CA VAL A 36 3.26 20.08 -12.06
C VAL A 36 1.88 20.19 -12.70
N GLU A 37 1.45 19.17 -13.46
CA GLU A 37 0.16 19.16 -14.15
C GLU A 37 -1.01 19.22 -13.15
N LYS A 38 -0.98 18.35 -12.14
CA LYS A 38 -2.06 18.21 -11.15
C LYS A 38 -1.96 19.20 -9.99
N LYS A 39 -0.84 19.92 -9.86
CA LYS A 39 -0.54 20.84 -8.75
C LYS A 39 -0.61 20.14 -7.39
N VAL A 40 -0.04 18.95 -7.33
CA VAL A 40 0.08 18.13 -6.11
C VAL A 40 1.54 17.81 -5.85
N ILE A 41 1.83 17.27 -4.68
CA ILE A 41 3.17 16.79 -4.31
C ILE A 41 3.03 15.33 -3.91
N LEU A 42 3.86 14.47 -4.49
CA LEU A 42 3.98 13.09 -4.09
C LEU A 42 4.95 12.98 -2.90
N PRO A 43 4.60 12.24 -1.84
CA PRO A 43 5.47 12.02 -0.69
C PRO A 43 6.84 11.46 -1.09
N GLU A 44 7.90 11.96 -0.44
CA GLU A 44 9.28 11.71 -0.86
C GLU A 44 9.68 10.23 -0.74
N ASP A 45 9.24 9.56 0.33
CA ASP A 45 9.47 8.13 0.52
C ASP A 45 8.82 7.28 -0.57
N TYR A 46 7.58 7.61 -0.96
CA TYR A 46 6.89 6.90 -2.03
C TYR A 46 7.51 7.19 -3.42
N LYS A 47 8.01 8.41 -3.66
CA LYS A 47 8.79 8.72 -4.87
C LYS A 47 10.07 7.89 -4.97
N GLN A 48 10.78 7.72 -3.86
CA GLN A 48 11.99 6.90 -3.80
C GLN A 48 11.68 5.43 -4.10
N PHE A 49 10.59 4.90 -3.51
CA PHE A 49 10.09 3.57 -3.84
C PHE A 49 9.78 3.41 -5.33
N LEU A 50 8.95 4.29 -5.90
CA LEU A 50 8.56 4.19 -7.32
C LEU A 50 9.75 4.35 -8.27
N THR A 51 10.68 5.24 -7.96
CA THR A 51 11.86 5.45 -8.81
C THR A 51 12.81 4.24 -8.77
N LYS A 52 12.84 3.50 -7.65
CA LYS A 52 13.76 2.38 -7.46
C LYS A 52 13.17 1.04 -7.89
N TYR A 53 11.89 0.80 -7.63
CA TYR A 53 11.22 -0.48 -7.85
C TYR A 53 10.01 -0.39 -8.80
N ASN A 54 9.33 0.76 -8.81
CA ASN A 54 8.14 1.04 -9.62
C ASN A 54 7.05 -0.02 -9.47
N GLY A 55 6.70 -0.39 -8.23
CA GLY A 55 5.74 -1.44 -7.91
C GLY A 55 6.38 -2.80 -7.64
N GLY A 56 5.55 -3.83 -7.47
CA GLY A 56 5.98 -5.21 -7.23
C GLY A 56 5.31 -5.87 -6.02
N HIS A 57 5.89 -6.98 -5.59
CA HIS A 57 5.38 -7.84 -4.51
C HIS A 57 6.29 -7.75 -3.28
N ILE A 58 5.80 -7.15 -2.19
CA ILE A 58 6.57 -6.95 -0.96
C ILE A 58 6.40 -8.17 -0.03
N TYR A 59 7.42 -8.44 0.78
CA TYR A 59 7.35 -9.34 1.93
C TYR A 59 8.02 -8.67 3.13
N PRO A 60 7.49 -8.75 4.36
CA PRO A 60 6.15 -9.24 4.73
C PRO A 60 5.03 -8.42 4.08
N LEU A 61 3.81 -8.95 4.03
CA LEU A 61 2.68 -8.30 3.35
C LEU A 61 1.36 -8.33 4.11
N LEU A 62 1.30 -8.94 5.29
CA LEU A 62 0.10 -8.89 6.11
C LEU A 62 0.07 -7.59 6.91
N PHE A 63 -1.08 -6.96 7.04
CA PHE A 63 -1.30 -5.88 7.99
C PHE A 63 -2.64 -6.07 8.71
N LYS A 64 -2.78 -5.47 9.89
CA LYS A 64 -4.02 -5.51 10.65
C LYS A 64 -5.02 -4.50 10.10
N SER A 65 -6.21 -4.95 9.75
CA SER A 65 -7.30 -4.08 9.33
C SER A 65 -7.67 -3.09 10.43
N PRO A 66 -7.61 -1.77 10.20
CA PRO A 66 -8.06 -0.77 11.15
C PRO A 66 -9.59 -0.55 11.11
N VAL A 67 -10.31 -1.33 10.29
CA VAL A 67 -11.76 -1.22 10.15
C VAL A 67 -12.44 -1.80 11.40
N PRO A 68 -13.36 -1.06 12.04
CA PRO A 68 -14.12 -1.57 13.19
C PRO A 68 -14.84 -2.88 12.86
N GLU A 69 -14.90 -3.79 13.84
CA GLU A 69 -15.49 -5.13 13.72
C GLU A 69 -16.91 -5.09 13.17
N GLU A 70 -17.72 -4.13 13.64
CA GLU A 70 -19.11 -3.93 13.22
C GLU A 70 -19.27 -3.54 11.74
N LEU A 71 -18.19 -3.10 11.10
CA LEU A 71 -18.12 -2.77 9.67
C LEU A 71 -17.39 -3.84 8.85
N TRP A 72 -16.44 -4.54 9.47
CA TRP A 72 -15.59 -5.53 8.81
C TRP A 72 -16.31 -6.86 8.57
N GLY A 73 -17.17 -7.29 9.51
CA GLY A 73 -17.97 -8.50 9.37
C GLY A 73 -17.21 -9.81 9.51
N ALA A 74 -15.92 -9.77 9.88
CA ALA A 74 -15.09 -10.93 10.18
C ALA A 74 -14.43 -10.75 11.58
N PRO A 75 -15.11 -11.17 12.67
CA PRO A 75 -14.74 -10.82 14.04
C PRO A 75 -13.46 -11.49 14.57
N ASP A 76 -12.91 -12.46 13.85
CA ASP A 76 -11.74 -13.24 14.27
C ASP A 76 -10.60 -13.21 13.23
N ASP A 77 -10.74 -12.44 12.15
CA ASP A 77 -9.74 -12.34 11.08
C ASP A 77 -9.63 -10.91 10.56
N ASP A 78 -8.64 -10.19 11.07
CA ASP A 78 -8.27 -8.85 10.66
C ASP A 78 -6.93 -8.83 9.90
N ASP A 79 -6.39 -9.98 9.50
CA ASP A 79 -5.20 -10.07 8.66
C ASP A 79 -5.60 -9.72 7.21
N VAL A 80 -4.97 -8.68 6.65
CA VAL A 80 -5.20 -8.27 5.26
C VAL A 80 -3.89 -8.36 4.48
N ILE A 81 -3.96 -8.96 3.29
CA ILE A 81 -2.85 -9.08 2.34
C ILE A 81 -2.69 -7.76 1.59
N PHE A 82 -1.50 -7.15 1.62
CA PHE A 82 -1.14 -6.02 0.77
C PHE A 82 -0.30 -6.49 -0.41
N ASP A 83 -0.96 -6.92 -1.48
CA ASP A 83 -0.32 -7.36 -2.71
C ASP A 83 -1.27 -7.24 -3.92
N PRO A 84 -0.85 -6.59 -5.03
CA PRO A 84 0.46 -6.00 -5.29
C PRO A 84 0.59 -4.53 -4.84
N VAL A 85 1.83 -4.05 -4.79
CA VAL A 85 2.12 -2.62 -4.84
C VAL A 85 2.09 -2.17 -6.30
N PHE A 86 1.24 -1.18 -6.59
CA PHE A 86 1.01 -0.72 -7.96
C PHE A 86 2.23 -0.02 -8.54
N ASP A 87 2.48 -0.27 -9.82
CA ASP A 87 3.40 0.57 -10.60
C ASP A 87 2.79 1.95 -10.87
N TRP A 88 3.63 2.87 -11.34
CA TRP A 88 3.21 4.24 -11.62
C TRP A 88 2.07 4.34 -12.64
N ASP A 89 2.14 3.59 -13.74
CA ASP A 89 1.17 3.75 -14.84
C ASP A 89 -0.20 3.23 -14.39
N TYR A 90 -0.24 2.10 -13.67
CA TYR A 90 -1.45 1.56 -13.05
C TYR A 90 -2.01 2.49 -11.98
N ALA A 91 -1.17 3.00 -11.08
CA ALA A 91 -1.59 3.94 -10.04
C ALA A 91 -2.20 5.21 -10.66
N ILE A 92 -1.61 5.73 -11.75
CA ILE A 92 -2.12 6.90 -12.46
C ILE A 92 -3.41 6.60 -13.22
N GLU A 93 -3.51 5.49 -13.94
CA GLU A 93 -4.75 5.06 -14.61
C GLU A 93 -5.90 5.00 -13.59
N ARG A 94 -5.67 4.33 -12.47
CA ARG A 94 -6.62 4.18 -11.37
C ARG A 94 -6.96 5.52 -10.69
N SER A 95 -6.03 6.47 -10.66
CA SER A 95 -6.26 7.82 -10.15
C SER A 95 -7.04 8.71 -11.13
N CYS A 96 -6.78 8.57 -12.43
CA CYS A 96 -7.32 9.42 -13.48
C CYS A 96 -8.75 9.02 -13.86
N ASP A 97 -9.10 7.75 -13.69
CA ASP A 97 -10.40 7.25 -14.14
C ASP A 97 -11.59 7.82 -13.37
N ASN A 98 -11.44 8.37 -12.15
CA ASN A 98 -12.59 8.94 -11.45
C ASN A 98 -12.17 9.84 -10.26
N PHE A 99 -11.73 11.09 -10.48
CA PHE A 99 -11.78 12.11 -9.41
C PHE A 99 -13.24 12.44 -8.96
N ASN A 100 -14.23 11.84 -9.64
CA ASN A 100 -15.63 11.79 -9.25
C ASN A 100 -16.07 10.39 -8.76
N ASP A 101 -15.14 9.48 -8.44
CA ASP A 101 -15.49 8.20 -7.80
C ASP A 101 -15.87 8.53 -6.37
N ALA A 102 -17.13 8.32 -6.01
CA ALA A 102 -17.55 8.44 -4.62
C ALA A 102 -16.83 7.41 -3.71
N ARG A 103 -16.15 6.41 -4.29
CA ARG A 103 -15.46 5.32 -3.58
C ARG A 103 -14.03 5.65 -3.17
N ARG A 104 -13.45 6.82 -3.51
CA ARG A 104 -12.09 7.21 -3.09
C ARG A 104 -11.96 8.68 -2.66
N PRO A 105 -11.04 9.02 -1.74
CA PRO A 105 -10.73 10.41 -1.41
C PRO A 105 -10.15 11.15 -2.63
N LYS A 106 -10.65 12.36 -2.90
CA LYS A 106 -10.30 13.14 -4.10
C LYS A 106 -8.81 13.47 -4.23
N SER A 107 -8.11 13.68 -3.12
CA SER A 107 -6.70 14.07 -3.12
C SER A 107 -5.86 12.91 -2.59
N SER A 108 -6.02 11.74 -3.21
CA SER A 108 -5.28 10.54 -2.87
C SER A 108 -4.81 9.81 -4.13
N LEU A 109 -3.78 8.99 -3.99
CA LEU A 109 -3.28 8.11 -5.02
C LEU A 109 -3.34 6.66 -4.51
N PRO A 110 -3.92 5.71 -5.26
CA PRO A 110 -3.86 4.30 -4.89
C PRO A 110 -2.42 3.80 -5.00
N VAL A 111 -1.97 3.06 -3.98
CA VAL A 111 -0.61 2.51 -3.90
C VAL A 111 -0.58 0.98 -3.99
N GLY A 112 -1.70 0.32 -3.72
CA GLY A 112 -1.87 -1.12 -3.85
C GLY A 112 -3.25 -1.53 -3.37
N SER A 113 -3.51 -2.83 -3.37
CA SER A 113 -4.75 -3.39 -2.84
C SER A 113 -4.50 -4.74 -2.18
N ASP A 114 -5.52 -5.27 -1.54
CA ASP A 114 -5.61 -6.71 -1.34
C ASP A 114 -6.16 -7.41 -2.60
N PRO A 115 -6.07 -8.74 -2.69
CA PRO A 115 -6.68 -9.51 -3.78
C PRO A 115 -8.22 -9.40 -3.85
N GLY A 116 -8.88 -9.05 -2.73
CA GLY A 116 -10.31 -8.77 -2.65
C GLY A 116 -10.73 -7.40 -3.19
N GLY A 117 -9.78 -6.51 -3.50
CA GLY A 117 -10.03 -5.18 -4.09
C GLY A 117 -10.20 -4.03 -3.08
N LEU A 118 -9.92 -4.25 -1.79
CA LEU A 118 -9.71 -3.20 -0.79
C LEU A 118 -8.46 -2.40 -1.16
N GLU A 119 -8.66 -1.10 -1.39
CA GLU A 119 -7.59 -0.23 -1.86
C GLU A 119 -6.86 0.44 -0.69
N VAL A 120 -5.53 0.39 -0.74
CA VAL A 120 -4.66 1.21 0.09
C VAL A 120 -4.27 2.44 -0.72
N VAL A 121 -4.42 3.62 -0.12
CA VAL A 121 -4.14 4.91 -0.77
C VAL A 121 -3.18 5.75 0.06
N ILE A 122 -2.43 6.62 -0.60
CA ILE A 122 -1.62 7.67 0.02
C ILE A 122 -2.29 9.02 -0.17
N SER A 123 -2.37 9.81 0.90
CA SER A 123 -2.94 11.16 0.84
C SER A 123 -1.95 12.17 0.24
N LEU A 124 -2.49 13.02 -0.63
CA LEU A 124 -1.82 14.16 -1.27
C LEU A 124 -2.31 15.50 -0.70
N GLU A 125 -3.24 15.47 0.27
CA GLU A 125 -3.75 16.68 0.91
C GLU A 125 -2.72 17.29 1.86
N GLN A 126 -2.58 18.61 1.86
CA GLN A 126 -1.56 19.30 2.67
C GLN A 126 -1.59 18.91 4.17
N LYS A 127 -2.76 18.65 4.76
CA LYS A 127 -2.91 18.33 6.19
C LYS A 127 -2.60 16.87 6.53
N SER A 128 -2.64 15.98 5.54
CA SER A 128 -2.46 14.53 5.70
C SER A 128 -1.44 13.97 4.71
N LEU A 129 -0.62 14.82 4.09
CA LEU A 129 0.34 14.46 3.06
C LEU A 129 1.22 13.30 3.53
N GLY A 130 1.27 12.22 2.74
CA GLY A 130 2.07 11.04 3.07
C GLY A 130 1.35 9.98 3.90
N LYS A 131 0.25 10.32 4.57
CA LYS A 131 -0.49 9.34 5.36
C LYS A 131 -1.12 8.28 4.45
N VAL A 132 -1.03 7.03 4.90
CA VAL A 132 -1.54 5.85 4.21
C VAL A 132 -2.86 5.43 4.84
N TYR A 133 -3.86 5.16 4.01
CA TYR A 133 -5.20 4.79 4.45
C TYR A 133 -5.67 3.52 3.75
N LEU A 134 -6.40 2.68 4.48
CA LEU A 134 -7.27 1.66 3.89
C LEU A 134 -8.61 2.30 3.56
N ILE A 135 -9.08 2.10 2.33
CA ILE A 135 -10.40 2.54 1.89
C ILE A 135 -11.39 1.40 2.05
N HIS A 136 -12.39 1.63 2.90
CA HIS A 136 -13.52 0.74 3.10
C HIS A 136 -14.78 1.40 2.53
N PHE A 137 -15.43 0.75 1.57
CA PHE A 137 -16.69 1.21 0.99
C PHE A 137 -17.77 0.17 1.25
N GLY A 138 -18.71 0.49 2.14
CA GLY A 138 -19.72 -0.47 2.58
C GLY A 138 -20.82 0.16 3.41
N VAL A 139 -21.84 -0.64 3.74
CA VAL A 139 -22.98 -0.23 4.57
C VAL A 139 -22.67 -0.61 6.02
N GLY A 140 -22.64 0.39 6.90
CA GLY A 140 -22.53 0.20 8.33
C GLY A 140 -23.89 0.03 9.03
N PRO A 141 -23.91 -0.26 10.34
CA PRO A 141 -25.13 -0.50 11.11
C PRO A 141 -26.17 0.63 11.01
N ASP A 142 -25.69 1.87 10.93
CA ASP A 142 -26.52 3.09 10.89
C ASP A 142 -26.63 3.71 9.49
N ASP A 143 -26.06 3.07 8.46
CA ASP A 143 -26.09 3.61 7.10
C ASP A 143 -27.32 3.10 6.32
N GLU A 144 -27.99 4.00 5.61
CA GLU A 144 -29.04 3.62 4.65
C GLU A 144 -28.49 3.21 3.28
N GLU A 145 -27.27 3.65 2.95
CA GLU A 145 -26.60 3.46 1.65
C GLU A 145 -25.08 3.23 1.87
N PRO A 146 -24.34 2.65 0.92
CA PRO A 146 -22.90 2.46 1.07
C PRO A 146 -22.13 3.78 1.28
N VAL A 147 -21.27 3.82 2.31
CA VAL A 147 -20.46 4.98 2.67
C VAL A 147 -18.98 4.66 2.52
N MET A 148 -18.24 5.60 1.91
CA MET A 148 -16.78 5.56 1.84
C MET A 148 -16.17 6.03 3.15
N ARG A 149 -15.30 5.20 3.72
CA ARG A 149 -14.56 5.47 4.94
C ARG A 149 -13.08 5.22 4.69
N ALA A 150 -12.24 6.14 5.18
CA ALA A 150 -10.80 6.03 5.11
C ALA A 150 -10.24 5.82 6.51
N TYR A 151 -9.53 4.72 6.72
CA TYR A 151 -8.93 4.36 8.01
C TYR A 151 -7.43 4.49 7.94
N LEU A 152 -6.83 5.22 8.89
CA LEU A 152 -5.39 5.46 8.92
C LEU A 152 -4.64 4.17 9.21
N LEU A 153 -3.70 3.79 8.32
CA LEU A 153 -2.79 2.67 8.52
C LEU A 153 -1.44 3.15 9.07
N ALA A 154 -0.88 4.21 8.49
CA ALA A 154 0.44 4.73 8.83
C ALA A 154 0.58 6.21 8.47
N ASN A 155 1.56 6.90 9.05
CA ASN A 155 1.83 8.31 8.75
C ASN A 155 2.70 8.54 7.51
N SER A 156 3.29 7.48 6.96
CA SER A 156 4.11 7.50 5.75
C SER A 156 4.07 6.14 5.05
N PHE A 157 4.42 6.07 3.77
CA PHE A 157 4.53 4.80 3.05
C PHE A 157 5.64 3.94 3.63
N ARG A 158 6.75 4.58 4.02
CA ARG A 158 7.86 3.91 4.72
C ARG A 158 7.41 3.29 6.05
N GLU A 159 6.68 4.03 6.89
CA GLU A 159 6.14 3.48 8.15
C GLU A 159 5.20 2.30 7.86
N PHE A 160 4.33 2.40 6.85
CA PHE A 160 3.44 1.29 6.49
C PHE A 160 4.25 0.02 6.16
N VAL A 161 5.20 0.13 5.23
CA VAL A 161 5.97 -1.00 4.75
C VAL A 161 6.88 -1.62 5.81
N PHE A 162 7.60 -0.79 6.58
CA PHE A 162 8.64 -1.30 7.48
C PHE A 162 8.17 -1.51 8.92
N GLU A 163 7.03 -0.95 9.32
CA GLU A 163 6.54 -1.03 10.70
C GLU A 163 5.14 -1.61 10.84
N LYS A 164 4.30 -1.60 9.79
CA LYS A 164 2.93 -2.15 9.87
C LYS A 164 2.79 -3.51 9.19
N LEU A 165 3.59 -3.81 8.17
CA LEU A 165 3.58 -5.12 7.54
C LEU A 165 4.28 -6.17 8.42
N TYR A 166 3.66 -7.34 8.55
CA TYR A 166 4.19 -8.46 9.33
C TYR A 166 3.89 -9.80 8.68
N GLU A 167 4.45 -10.84 9.29
CA GLU A 167 4.19 -12.23 9.02
C GLU A 167 3.56 -12.84 10.27
N ASN A 168 2.52 -13.64 10.09
CA ASN A 168 1.85 -14.31 11.20
C ASN A 168 2.52 -15.66 11.54
N ALA A 169 2.11 -16.29 12.63
CA ALA A 169 2.74 -17.54 13.08
C ALA A 169 2.52 -18.71 12.11
N ASP A 170 1.41 -18.66 11.36
CA ASP A 170 1.00 -19.70 10.41
C ASP A 170 1.66 -19.54 9.04
N LYS A 171 2.37 -18.42 8.83
CA LYS A 171 3.10 -18.07 7.61
C LYS A 171 2.19 -17.81 6.41
N ASP A 172 0.98 -17.33 6.63
CA ASP A 172 0.02 -17.07 5.56
C ASP A 172 0.58 -16.07 4.54
N GLY A 173 1.33 -15.05 5.00
CA GLY A 173 1.97 -14.08 4.12
C GLY A 173 3.04 -14.72 3.25
N TYR A 174 3.92 -15.53 3.83
CA TYR A 174 4.97 -16.23 3.10
C TYR A 174 4.38 -17.24 2.11
N ASP A 175 3.39 -18.03 2.51
CA ASP A 175 2.77 -19.02 1.65
C ASP A 175 2.04 -18.36 0.46
N TYR A 176 1.47 -17.16 0.66
CA TYR A 176 0.92 -16.34 -0.41
C TYR A 176 2.00 -15.76 -1.33
N TRP A 177 3.03 -15.15 -0.76
CA TRP A 177 4.10 -14.47 -1.49
C TRP A 177 4.99 -15.44 -2.26
N TYR A 178 5.28 -16.59 -1.65
CA TYR A 178 6.27 -17.53 -2.14
C TYR A 178 5.85 -18.13 -3.48
N ARG A 179 6.76 -18.06 -4.45
CA ARG A 179 6.65 -18.73 -5.74
C ARG A 179 7.94 -19.49 -6.00
N PRO A 180 7.92 -20.64 -6.70
CA PRO A 180 9.16 -21.35 -7.04
C PRO A 180 10.18 -20.42 -7.72
N GLY A 181 11.37 -20.30 -7.14
CA GLY A 181 12.45 -19.43 -7.65
C GLY A 181 12.40 -17.97 -7.16
N ILE A 182 11.39 -17.57 -6.38
CA ILE A 182 11.22 -16.18 -5.93
C ILE A 182 12.41 -15.64 -5.16
N GLU A 183 13.05 -16.48 -4.34
CA GLU A 183 14.19 -16.08 -3.51
C GLU A 183 15.38 -15.60 -4.34
N GLN A 184 15.58 -16.16 -5.54
CA GLN A 184 16.66 -15.76 -6.47
C GLN A 184 16.39 -14.41 -7.15
N HIS A 185 15.14 -13.96 -7.14
CA HIS A 185 14.68 -12.74 -7.79
C HIS A 185 14.25 -11.65 -6.81
N SER A 186 14.18 -11.99 -5.51
CA SER A 186 13.93 -11.04 -4.44
C SER A 186 15.20 -10.26 -4.09
N VAL A 187 15.02 -8.98 -3.78
CA VAL A 187 16.07 -8.13 -3.20
C VAL A 187 15.60 -7.59 -1.87
N ASP A 188 16.54 -7.19 -1.01
CA ASP A 188 16.19 -6.48 0.21
C ASP A 188 15.58 -5.11 -0.17
N LEU A 189 14.42 -4.83 0.42
CA LEU A 189 13.66 -3.62 0.19
C LEU A 189 14.25 -2.48 1.00
N GLU A 190 14.70 -1.45 0.30
CA GLU A 190 15.22 -0.22 0.89
C GLU A 190 14.80 0.99 0.05
N PHE A 191 14.23 2.02 0.69
CA PHE A 191 13.92 3.33 0.11
C PHE A 191 13.76 4.35 1.24
#